data_AF-A0A8T5DPR0-F1
#
_entry.id   AF-A0A8T5DPR0-F1
#
_cell.length_a   1.000
_cell.length_b   1.000
_cell.length_c   1.000
_cell.angle_alpha   90.00
_cell.angle_beta   90.00
_cell.angle_gamma   90.00
#
_symmetry.space_group_name_H-M   'P 1'
#
loop_
_entity.id
_entity.type
_entity.pdbx_description
1 polymer ?
#
loop_
_entity_poly.entity_id
_entity_poly.type
_entity_poly.pdbx_seq_one_letter_code
_entity_poly.pdbx_strand_id
1 'polypeptide(L)'
;MKKGQIEMIGLVIIVFLIIVIGLIAFKLGSREDSGRDLDVYYSVKIDNLVNAIYRADLGPVSFETLAISCCDGNSIDCLKVGDFVNATLNSMVDENVGFELKFSGGAECLPVVGDCSEGVGSSSVFIPGGYEIRAILCRK
;
A
#
# COMPACT_ATOMS: atom_id res chain seq x y z
N MET A 1 12.92 29.44 -62.05
CA MET A 1 13.02 28.18 -61.28
C MET A 1 13.38 28.35 -59.80
N LYS A 2 14.09 29.41 -59.36
CA LYS A 2 14.54 29.56 -57.95
C LYS A 2 13.44 29.84 -56.90
N LYS A 3 12.21 30.21 -57.31
CA LYS A 3 11.13 30.60 -56.39
C LYS A 3 10.39 29.40 -55.76
N GLY A 4 10.16 28.32 -56.52
CA GLY A 4 9.47 27.12 -56.00
C GLY A 4 10.31 26.27 -55.04
N GLN A 5 11.65 26.35 -55.12
CA GLN A 5 12.53 25.68 -54.16
C GLN A 5 12.46 26.31 -52.76
N ILE A 6 12.24 27.62 -52.68
CA ILE A 6 12.16 28.35 -51.41
C ILE A 6 10.88 27.98 -50.64
N GLU A 7 9.75 27.82 -51.34
CA GLU A 7 8.50 27.36 -50.73
C GLU A 7 8.60 25.92 -50.21
N MET A 8 9.26 25.04 -50.97
CA MET A 8 9.43 23.64 -50.57
C MET A 8 10.33 23.51 -49.33
N ILE A 9 11.40 24.31 -49.23
CA ILE A 9 12.29 24.33 -48.06
C ILE A 9 11.57 24.88 -46.82
N GLY A 10 10.75 25.92 -46.97
CA GLY A 10 9.98 26.49 -45.87
C GLY A 10 9.01 25.48 -45.25
N LEU A 11 8.31 24.70 -46.09
CA LEU A 11 7.38 23.67 -45.62
C LEU A 11 8.10 22.55 -44.86
N VAL A 12 9.25 22.09 -45.34
CA VAL A 12 10.06 21.06 -44.67
C VAL A 12 10.51 21.49 -43.28
N ILE A 13 10.93 22.75 -43.14
CA ILE A 13 11.37 23.31 -41.84
C ILE A 13 10.21 23.36 -40.85
N ILE A 14 9.03 23.77 -41.28
CA ILE A 14 7.84 23.87 -40.42
C ILE A 14 7.42 22.46 -39.94
N VAL A 15 7.39 21.48 -40.85
CA VAL A 15 7.06 20.09 -40.48
C VAL A 15 8.06 19.54 -39.47
N PHE A 16 9.35 19.79 -39.67
CA PHE A 16 10.39 19.36 -38.73
C PHE A 16 10.22 20.01 -37.34
N LEU A 17 9.88 21.29 -37.28
CA LEU A 17 9.60 22.01 -36.04
C LEU A 17 8.41 21.41 -35.28
N ILE A 18 7.32 21.06 -35.98
CA ILE A 18 6.14 20.43 -35.36
C ILE A 18 6.51 19.08 -34.74
N ILE A 19 7.32 18.26 -35.43
CA ILE A 19 7.77 16.97 -34.93
C ILE A 19 8.62 17.16 -33.66
N VAL A 20 9.56 18.11 -33.66
CA VAL A 20 10.42 18.38 -32.50
C VAL A 20 9.60 18.86 -31.30
N ILE A 21 8.65 19.78 -31.50
CA ILE A 21 7.75 20.25 -30.44
C ILE A 21 6.90 19.10 -29.91
N GLY A 22 6.37 18.25 -30.79
CA GLY A 22 5.59 17.07 -30.43
C GLY A 22 6.41 16.08 -29.57
N LEU A 23 7.67 15.83 -29.94
CA LEU A 23 8.57 14.96 -29.16
C LEU A 23 8.90 15.55 -27.79
N ILE A 24 9.09 16.87 -27.70
CA ILE A 24 9.34 17.55 -26.41
C ILE A 24 8.09 17.48 -25.52
N ALA A 25 6.91 17.75 -26.07
CA ALA A 25 5.64 17.66 -25.33
C ALA A 25 5.36 16.22 -24.87
N PHE A 26 5.59 15.23 -25.73
CA PHE A 26 5.44 13.81 -25.39
C PHE A 26 6.40 13.38 -24.27
N LYS A 27 7.67 13.82 -24.33
CA LYS A 27 8.67 13.51 -23.30
C LYS A 27 8.37 14.20 -21.97
N LEU A 28 7.81 15.42 -21.99
CA LEU A 28 7.40 16.14 -20.78
C LEU A 28 6.13 15.56 -20.17
N GLY A 29 5.18 15.11 -20.98
CA GLY A 29 3.95 14.45 -20.52
C GLY A 29 4.16 13.03 -19.98
N SER A 30 5.22 12.34 -20.39
CA SER A 30 5.51 10.97 -19.94
C SER A 30 6.28 10.90 -18.60
N ARG A 31 6.37 11.99 -17.83
CA ARG A 31 7.11 12.07 -16.57
C ARG A 31 6.26 11.86 -15.30
N GLU A 32 4.99 11.51 -15.44
CA GLU A 32 4.13 11.17 -14.30
C GLU A 32 4.02 9.65 -14.19
N ASP A 33 4.70 9.05 -13.18
CA ASP A 33 4.21 7.85 -12.44
C ASP A 33 5.22 7.27 -11.44
N SER A 34 6.25 8.02 -11.01
CA SER A 34 7.15 7.54 -9.94
C SER A 34 6.45 7.34 -8.58
N GLY A 35 5.24 7.86 -8.38
CA GLY A 35 4.40 7.56 -7.21
C GLY A 35 3.68 6.22 -7.29
N ARG A 36 3.26 5.78 -8.49
CA ARG A 36 2.46 4.56 -8.69
C ARG A 36 3.22 3.30 -8.35
N ASP A 37 4.51 3.24 -8.71
CA ASP A 37 5.36 2.10 -8.39
C ASP A 37 5.64 1.97 -6.88
N LEU A 38 5.76 3.11 -6.17
CA LEU A 38 5.96 3.11 -4.72
C LEU A 38 4.73 2.60 -3.98
N ASP A 39 3.53 3.02 -4.40
CA ASP A 39 2.29 2.60 -3.74
C ASP A 39 2.02 1.10 -3.97
N VAL A 40 2.35 0.58 -5.17
CA VAL A 40 2.30 -0.86 -5.45
C VAL A 40 3.31 -1.62 -4.56
N TYR A 41 4.54 -1.11 -4.44
CA TYR A 41 5.55 -1.70 -3.56
C TYR A 41 5.10 -1.75 -2.11
N TYR A 42 4.53 -0.66 -1.58
CA TYR A 42 4.02 -0.60 -0.21
C TYR A 42 2.79 -1.51 -0.02
N SER A 43 1.91 -1.60 -1.01
CA SER A 43 0.76 -2.50 -1.00
C SER A 43 1.19 -3.97 -0.89
N VAL A 44 2.17 -4.41 -1.67
CA VAL A 44 2.71 -5.77 -1.58
C VAL A 44 3.41 -6.01 -0.25
N LYS A 45 4.18 -5.04 0.25
CA LYS A 45 4.87 -5.14 1.54
C LYS A 45 3.86 -5.30 2.69
N ILE A 46 2.77 -4.53 2.68
CA ILE A 46 1.76 -4.60 3.73
C ILE A 46 0.90 -5.87 3.64
N ASP A 47 0.60 -6.36 2.44
CA ASP A 47 -0.08 -7.65 2.23
C ASP A 47 0.74 -8.81 2.78
N ASN A 48 2.05 -8.81 2.54
CA ASN A 48 2.95 -9.82 3.08
C ASN A 48 3.03 -9.75 4.61
N LEU A 49 3.02 -8.54 5.18
CA LEU A 49 3.01 -8.34 6.62
C LEU A 49 1.72 -8.89 7.26
N VAL A 50 0.55 -8.55 6.72
CA VAL A 50 -0.74 -9.07 7.24
C VAL A 50 -0.78 -10.59 7.14
N ASN A 51 -0.35 -11.15 6.01
CA ASN A 51 -0.28 -12.60 5.84
C ASN A 51 0.71 -13.27 6.81
N ALA A 52 1.84 -12.62 7.11
CA ALA A 52 2.81 -13.12 8.07
C ALA A 52 2.25 -13.10 9.50
N ILE A 53 1.57 -12.01 9.89
CA ILE A 53 0.90 -11.90 11.20
C ILE A 53 -0.17 -12.98 11.34
N TYR A 54 -1.03 -13.14 10.33
CA TYR A 54 -2.10 -14.14 10.34
C TYR A 54 -1.56 -15.58 10.48
N ARG A 55 -0.43 -15.88 9.85
CA ARG A 55 0.21 -17.20 9.89
C ARG A 55 1.21 -17.38 11.04
N ALA A 56 1.37 -16.40 11.91
CA ALA A 56 2.34 -16.47 12.99
C ALA A 56 1.85 -17.40 14.10
N ASP A 57 2.78 -18.13 14.71
CA ASP A 57 2.56 -18.89 15.92
C ASP A 57 3.08 -18.11 17.13
N LEU A 58 2.23 -17.93 18.15
CA LEU A 58 2.57 -17.26 19.39
C LEU A 58 2.75 -18.33 20.48
N GLY A 59 3.88 -19.03 20.41
CA GLY A 59 4.15 -20.18 21.27
C GLY A 59 3.47 -21.45 20.73
N PRO A 60 2.64 -22.15 21.53
CA PRO A 60 1.98 -23.39 21.10
C PRO A 60 0.67 -23.17 20.33
N VAL A 61 0.22 -21.93 20.16
CA VAL A 61 -1.06 -21.56 19.56
C VAL A 61 -0.86 -20.59 18.41
N SER A 62 -1.66 -20.75 17.35
CA SER A 62 -1.64 -19.86 16.20
C SER A 62 -2.26 -18.49 16.56
N PHE A 63 -1.81 -17.44 15.86
CA PHE A 63 -2.41 -16.11 15.92
C PHE A 63 -3.92 -16.17 15.71
N GLU A 64 -4.37 -16.95 14.72
CA GLU A 64 -5.78 -17.15 14.40
C GLU A 64 -6.58 -17.60 15.64
N THR A 65 -6.09 -18.61 16.36
CA THR A 65 -6.76 -19.17 17.53
C THR A 65 -6.85 -18.15 18.66
N LEU A 66 -5.78 -17.38 18.88
CA LEU A 66 -5.74 -16.32 19.89
C LEU A 66 -6.64 -15.13 19.51
N ALA A 67 -6.69 -14.77 18.23
CA ALA A 67 -7.55 -13.71 17.72
C ALA A 67 -9.04 -14.08 17.91
N ILE A 68 -9.43 -15.32 17.58
CA ILE A 68 -10.78 -15.82 17.82
C ILE A 68 -11.08 -15.85 19.32
N SER A 69 -10.18 -16.39 20.15
CA SER A 69 -10.40 -16.44 21.61
C SER A 69 -10.51 -15.04 22.22
N CYS A 70 -9.74 -14.08 21.72
CA CYS A 70 -9.89 -12.68 22.10
C CYS A 70 -11.28 -12.17 21.74
N CYS A 71 -11.76 -12.46 20.53
CA CYS A 71 -13.08 -12.04 20.08
C CYS A 71 -14.25 -12.73 20.79
N ASP A 72 -14.02 -13.91 21.36
CA ASP A 72 -14.95 -14.58 22.27
C ASP A 72 -14.95 -13.99 23.70
N GLY A 73 -14.15 -12.96 23.96
CA GLY A 73 -14.13 -12.20 25.22
C GLY A 73 -12.96 -12.50 26.16
N ASN A 74 -11.94 -13.24 25.70
CA ASN A 74 -10.75 -13.51 26.52
C ASN A 74 -9.75 -12.34 26.48
N SER A 75 -9.80 -11.49 27.50
CA SER A 75 -8.94 -10.30 27.61
C SER A 75 -7.44 -10.59 27.64
N ILE A 76 -7.01 -11.74 28.17
CA ILE A 76 -5.59 -12.10 28.23
C ILE A 76 -5.06 -12.38 26.82
N ASP A 77 -5.83 -13.07 26.00
CA ASP A 77 -5.42 -13.38 24.64
C ASP A 77 -5.49 -12.14 23.74
N CYS A 78 -6.41 -11.20 24.02
CA CYS A 78 -6.40 -9.88 23.38
C CYS A 78 -5.12 -9.10 23.66
N LEU A 79 -4.62 -9.12 24.90
CA LEU A 79 -3.36 -8.47 25.26
C LEU A 79 -2.18 -9.10 24.52
N LYS A 80 -2.11 -10.44 24.46
CA LYS A 80 -1.04 -11.14 23.71
C LYS A 80 -1.06 -10.80 22.23
N VAL A 81 -2.24 -10.76 21.63
CA VAL A 81 -2.42 -10.40 20.22
C VAL A 81 -1.98 -8.94 20.00
N GLY A 82 -2.43 -8.02 20.84
CA GLY A 82 -2.04 -6.61 20.79
C GLY A 82 -0.53 -6.42 20.95
N ASP A 83 0.09 -7.06 21.94
CA ASP A 83 1.53 -6.99 22.21
C ASP A 83 2.35 -7.56 21.05
N PHE A 84 1.94 -8.70 20.50
CA PHE A 84 2.61 -9.32 19.36
C PHE A 84 2.52 -8.45 18.11
N VAL A 85 1.33 -7.94 17.80
CA VAL A 85 1.13 -7.04 16.66
C VAL A 85 1.98 -5.78 16.85
N ASN A 86 1.91 -5.13 18.01
CA ASN A 86 2.67 -3.93 18.29
C ASN A 86 4.19 -4.17 18.20
N ALA A 87 4.69 -5.27 18.78
CA ALA A 87 6.11 -5.64 18.66
C ALA A 87 6.53 -5.90 17.22
N THR A 88 5.69 -6.60 16.44
CA THR A 88 5.94 -6.88 15.03
C THR A 88 6.00 -5.59 14.22
N LEU A 89 5.05 -4.69 14.43
CA LEU A 89 5.01 -3.39 13.75
C LEU A 89 6.22 -2.52 14.09
N ASN A 90 6.56 -2.40 15.38
CA ASN A 90 7.74 -1.64 15.79
C ASN A 90 9.06 -2.22 15.24
N SER A 91 9.10 -3.50 14.90
CA SER A 91 10.28 -4.15 14.32
C SER A 91 10.38 -4.03 12.79
N MET A 92 9.25 -3.88 12.08
CA MET A 92 9.20 -3.93 10.61
C MET A 92 9.02 -2.56 9.95
N VAL A 93 8.56 -1.57 10.70
CA VAL A 93 8.18 -0.26 10.17
C VAL A 93 9.38 0.69 10.25
N ASP A 94 9.86 1.15 9.09
CA ASP A 94 10.82 2.26 8.99
C ASP A 94 10.26 3.49 9.73
N GLU A 95 11.12 4.30 10.37
CA GLU A 95 10.71 5.42 11.23
C GLU A 95 9.73 6.41 10.57
N ASN A 96 9.72 6.47 9.23
CA ASN A 96 8.90 7.37 8.41
C ASN A 96 7.56 6.77 7.95
N VAL A 97 7.18 5.61 8.47
CA VAL A 97 5.96 4.90 8.07
C VAL A 97 5.08 4.72 9.31
N GLY A 98 3.79 5.05 9.17
CA GLY A 98 2.77 4.75 10.17
C GLY A 98 1.94 3.55 9.71
N PHE A 99 1.30 2.88 10.66
CA PHE A 99 0.54 1.68 10.36
C PHE A 99 -0.73 1.61 11.21
N GLU A 100 -1.83 1.09 10.66
CA GLU A 100 -3.05 0.79 11.41
C GLU A 100 -3.56 -0.61 11.04
N LEU A 101 -3.74 -1.49 12.02
CA LEU A 101 -4.44 -2.77 11.85
C LEU A 101 -5.90 -2.63 12.29
N LYS A 102 -6.82 -2.77 11.34
CA LYS A 102 -8.27 -2.80 11.54
C LYS A 102 -8.77 -4.23 11.55
N PHE A 103 -9.60 -4.50 12.54
CA PHE A 103 -10.36 -5.74 12.62
C PHE A 103 -11.84 -5.40 12.42
N SER A 104 -12.49 -6.01 11.44
CA SER A 104 -13.91 -5.76 11.14
C SER A 104 -14.71 -7.05 11.20
N GLY A 105 -15.80 -7.08 11.99
CA GLY A 105 -16.74 -8.21 12.05
C GLY A 105 -17.44 -8.35 13.40
N GLY A 106 -18.79 -8.28 13.41
CA GLY A 106 -19.69 -8.68 14.52
C GLY A 106 -19.67 -7.83 15.80
N ALA A 107 -18.48 -7.52 16.32
CA ALA A 107 -18.18 -6.60 17.42
C ALA A 107 -16.71 -6.17 17.25
N GLU A 108 -16.35 -4.91 17.57
CA GLU A 108 -14.95 -4.45 17.59
C GLU A 108 -14.15 -5.26 18.63
N CYS A 109 -13.66 -6.43 18.22
CA CYS A 109 -13.22 -7.44 19.15
C CYS A 109 -11.72 -7.42 19.40
N LEU A 110 -10.96 -6.80 18.50
CA LEU A 110 -9.52 -6.65 18.61
C LEU A 110 -9.17 -5.15 18.66
N PRO A 111 -8.19 -4.78 19.50
CA PRO A 111 -7.76 -3.39 19.59
C PRO A 111 -7.16 -2.97 18.25
N VAL A 112 -7.57 -1.79 17.77
CA VAL A 112 -6.89 -1.12 16.67
C VAL A 112 -5.47 -0.78 17.14
N VAL A 113 -4.47 -1.26 16.41
CA VAL A 113 -3.06 -1.00 16.73
C VAL A 113 -2.50 0.01 15.74
N GLY A 114 -2.12 1.18 16.27
CA GLY A 114 -1.52 2.30 15.53
C GLY A 114 -2.49 3.47 15.27
N ASP A 115 -1.98 4.51 14.62
CA ASP A 115 -2.61 5.85 14.51
C ASP A 115 -2.79 6.32 13.05
N CYS A 116 -2.89 5.38 12.11
CA CYS A 116 -2.78 5.66 10.68
C CYS A 116 -4.12 5.62 9.92
N SER A 117 -4.83 6.76 9.83
CA SER A 117 -6.18 6.81 9.27
C SER A 117 -6.27 6.80 7.73
N GLU A 118 -5.27 7.31 7.02
CA GLU A 118 -5.25 7.46 5.55
C GLU A 118 -3.92 6.98 4.95
N GLY A 119 -3.97 6.09 3.96
CA GLY A 119 -2.75 5.54 3.37
C GLY A 119 -2.98 4.39 2.38
N VAL A 120 -1.91 3.68 2.04
CA VAL A 120 -1.94 2.49 1.19
C VAL A 120 -2.45 1.31 2.02
N GLY A 121 -3.66 0.86 1.73
CA GLY A 121 -4.28 -0.28 2.39
C GLY A 121 -3.79 -1.63 1.85
N SER A 122 -3.80 -2.63 2.72
CA SER A 122 -3.65 -4.03 2.35
C SER A 122 -4.94 -4.59 1.76
N SER A 123 -4.80 -5.68 1.04
CA SER A 123 -5.85 -6.66 0.83
C SER A 123 -6.35 -7.18 2.17
N SER A 124 -7.64 -7.47 2.23
CA SER A 124 -8.32 -8.03 3.39
C SER A 124 -7.97 -9.50 3.58
N VAL A 125 -7.57 -9.89 4.80
CA VAL A 125 -7.41 -11.30 5.18
C VAL A 125 -8.55 -11.70 6.10
N PHE A 126 -9.25 -12.77 5.76
CA PHE A 126 -10.40 -13.24 6.54
C PHE A 126 -10.01 -14.34 7.52
N ILE A 127 -10.36 -14.13 8.78
CA ILE A 127 -10.27 -15.11 9.85
C ILE A 127 -11.60 -15.87 9.91
N PRO A 128 -11.59 -17.19 10.18
CA PRO A 128 -12.80 -17.92 10.57
C PRO A 128 -13.55 -17.21 11.70
N GLY A 129 -14.89 -17.17 11.60
CA GLY A 129 -15.73 -16.35 12.48
C GLY A 129 -16.21 -15.04 11.85
N GLY A 130 -15.79 -14.75 10.61
CA GLY A 130 -16.27 -13.57 9.86
C GLY A 130 -15.52 -12.28 10.20
N TYR A 131 -14.32 -12.41 10.76
CA TYR A 131 -13.46 -11.28 11.06
C TYR A 131 -12.52 -10.98 9.89
N GLU A 132 -12.34 -9.71 9.59
CA GLU A 132 -11.43 -9.22 8.56
C GLU A 132 -10.24 -8.52 9.23
N ILE A 133 -9.02 -8.88 8.82
CA ILE A 133 -7.80 -8.17 9.14
C ILE A 133 -7.45 -7.30 7.94
N ARG A 134 -7.28 -6.00 8.16
CA ARG A 134 -6.73 -5.08 7.18
C ARG A 134 -5.67 -4.21 7.82
N ALA A 135 -4.62 -3.94 7.07
CA ALA A 135 -3.58 -3.03 7.47
C ALA A 135 -3.56 -1.78 6.57
N ILE A 136 -3.20 -0.63 7.11
CA ILE A 136 -3.05 0.63 6.38
C ILE A 136 -1.63 1.14 6.62
N LEU A 137 -0.93 1.53 5.56
CA LEU A 137 0.39 2.13 5.59
C LEU A 137 0.30 3.62 5.25
N CYS A 138 0.73 4.49 6.15
CA CYS A 138 0.86 5.93 5.88
C CYS A 138 2.32 6.35 5.86
N ARG A 139 2.60 7.41 5.09
CA ARG A 139 3.86 8.14 5.23
C ARG A 139 3.70 9.13 6.39
N LYS A 140 4.66 9.15 7.31
CA LYS A 140 4.74 10.18 8.35
C LYS A 140 5.27 11.49 7.80
#